data_AF-A0A376VRB2-F1
#
_entry.id   AF-A0A376VRB2-F1
#
_cell.length_a   1.000
_cell.length_b   1.000
_cell.length_c   1.000
_cell.angle_alpha   90.00
_cell.angle_beta   90.00
_cell.angle_gamma   90.00
#
_symmetry.space_group_name_H-M   'P 1'
#
loop_
_entity.id
_entity.type
_entity.pdbx_description
1 polymer ?
#
loop_
_entity_poly.entity_id
_entity_poly.type
_entity_poly.pdbx_seq_one_letter_code
_entity_poly.pdbx_strand_id
1 'polypeptide(L)'
;MSVKIVIKPNTYFDSVSLMSISTRANKLDGVEQAFVAMATEMNKGVLKNLGLLTPELEQAKNGDLMIVINGKAGADNEQLLVEIEELFNTKAQTGSHEARYATIASAKKHIPESNLAVISVNGLFAAREARQALQNDLNVMLFSDNVSVEDELALKQLAHEKGLLMMGPDCGTAIINGAALCFGNAVRRGNIGIVGASGTGKPGTERPYP
;
A
#
# COMPACT_ATOMS: atom_id res chain seq x y z
N MET A 1 2.71 -14.58 29.34
CA MET A 1 2.16 -13.89 28.16
C MET A 1 1.48 -12.65 28.66
N SER A 2 1.94 -11.50 28.19
CA SER A 2 1.34 -10.19 28.48
C SER A 2 0.87 -9.61 27.15
N VAL A 3 -0.42 -9.27 27.06
CA VAL A 3 -0.99 -8.61 25.88
C VAL A 3 -1.14 -7.13 26.21
N LYS A 4 -0.54 -6.27 25.40
CA LYS A 4 -0.70 -4.82 25.46
C LYS A 4 -1.52 -4.36 24.26
N ILE A 5 -2.48 -3.50 24.52
CA ILE A 5 -3.35 -2.93 23.51
C ILE A 5 -3.31 -1.42 23.64
N VAL A 6 -3.18 -0.75 22.50
CA VAL A 6 -3.26 0.71 22.39
C VAL A 6 -4.15 1.06 21.21
N ILE A 7 -5.14 1.91 21.47
CA ILE A 7 -6.02 2.48 20.44
C ILE A 7 -5.71 3.96 20.34
N LYS A 8 -5.29 4.42 19.17
CA LYS A 8 -5.05 5.85 18.89
C LYS A 8 -6.21 6.39 18.05
N PRO A 9 -7.11 7.19 18.65
CA PRO A 9 -8.27 7.69 17.94
C PRO A 9 -7.86 8.68 16.83
N ASN A 10 -8.63 8.68 15.74
CA ASN A 10 -8.46 9.60 14.60
C ASN A 10 -7.04 9.66 14.02
N THR A 11 -6.27 8.57 14.14
CA THR A 11 -4.90 8.49 13.66
C THR A 11 -4.88 7.65 12.39
N TYR A 12 -4.80 8.30 11.24
CA TYR A 12 -4.88 7.62 9.94
C TYR A 12 -3.50 7.37 9.34
N PHE A 13 -3.29 6.13 8.89
CA PHE A 13 -2.13 5.71 8.11
C PHE A 13 -2.60 4.83 6.94
N ASP A 14 -1.84 4.82 5.83
CA ASP A 14 -2.12 3.93 4.72
C ASP A 14 -1.81 2.47 5.08
N SER A 15 -2.54 1.53 4.46
CA SER A 15 -2.46 0.10 4.79
C SER A 15 -1.07 -0.50 4.53
N VAL A 16 -0.33 0.00 3.53
CA VAL A 16 1.00 -0.51 3.19
C VAL A 16 2.02 -0.13 4.25
N SER A 17 1.99 1.13 4.71
CA SER A 17 2.80 1.60 5.84
C SER A 17 2.52 0.78 7.09
N LEU A 18 1.25 0.53 7.42
CA LEU A 18 0.86 -0.28 8.58
C LEU A 18 1.31 -1.74 8.45
N MET A 19 1.21 -2.36 7.28
CA MET A 19 1.74 -3.71 7.04
C MET A 19 3.25 -3.78 7.21
N SER A 20 3.98 -2.77 6.72
CA SER A 20 5.43 -2.66 6.89
C SER A 20 5.82 -2.52 8.37
N ILE A 21 5.13 -1.63 9.11
CA ILE A 21 5.34 -1.44 10.55
C ILE A 21 5.01 -2.73 11.31
N SER A 22 3.88 -3.36 11.04
CA SER A 22 3.48 -4.63 11.66
C SER A 22 4.53 -5.73 11.40
N THR A 23 5.06 -5.82 10.18
CA THR A 23 6.13 -6.78 9.84
C THR A 23 7.42 -6.51 10.60
N ARG A 24 7.80 -5.24 10.79
CA ARG A 24 8.99 -4.85 11.58
C ARG A 24 8.77 -5.08 13.08
N ALA A 25 7.58 -4.75 13.59
CA ALA A 25 7.21 -4.99 14.98
C ALA A 25 7.31 -6.47 15.36
N ASN A 26 6.86 -7.38 14.48
CA ASN A 26 6.99 -8.82 14.68
C ASN A 26 8.45 -9.34 14.68
N LYS A 27 9.42 -8.52 14.29
CA LYS A 27 10.86 -8.86 14.31
C LYS A 27 11.59 -8.34 15.55
N LEU A 28 10.92 -7.56 16.41
CA LEU A 28 11.53 -7.05 17.63
C LEU A 28 11.76 -8.19 18.63
N ASP A 29 12.90 -8.14 19.32
CA ASP A 29 13.23 -9.11 20.34
C ASP A 29 12.27 -8.96 21.53
N GLY A 30 11.63 -10.06 21.92
CA GLY A 30 10.61 -10.04 22.98
C GLY A 30 9.18 -9.99 22.49
N VAL A 31 8.94 -9.73 21.19
CA VAL A 31 7.60 -9.87 20.59
C VAL A 31 7.36 -11.34 20.20
N GLU A 32 6.24 -11.89 20.66
CA GLU A 32 5.70 -13.15 20.13
C GLU A 32 4.79 -12.88 18.93
N GLN A 33 3.95 -11.84 19.03
CA GLN A 33 3.12 -11.38 17.93
C GLN A 33 2.78 -9.90 18.08
N ALA A 34 2.90 -9.12 17.00
CA ALA A 34 2.43 -7.74 16.95
C ALA A 34 1.44 -7.56 15.79
N PHE A 35 0.43 -6.71 16.00
CA PHE A 35 -0.53 -6.37 14.97
C PHE A 35 -0.81 -4.87 15.00
N VAL A 36 -0.46 -4.19 13.91
CA VAL A 36 -0.65 -2.75 13.74
C VAL A 36 -1.55 -2.52 12.54
N ALA A 37 -2.77 -2.01 12.77
CA ALA A 37 -3.76 -1.86 11.70
C ALA A 37 -4.85 -0.83 12.06
N MET A 38 -5.55 -0.32 11.04
CA MET A 38 -6.79 0.43 11.26
C MET A 38 -7.88 -0.50 11.82
N ALA A 39 -8.75 0.01 12.68
CA ALA A 39 -9.87 -0.71 13.30
C ALA A 39 -11.04 -1.00 12.36
N THR A 40 -10.75 -1.46 11.14
CA THR A 40 -11.77 -1.93 10.19
C THR A 40 -12.31 -3.29 10.60
N GLU A 41 -13.56 -3.59 10.21
CA GLU A 41 -14.19 -4.89 10.47
C GLU A 41 -13.36 -6.08 9.94
N MET A 42 -12.68 -5.90 8.80
CA MET A 42 -11.75 -6.91 8.27
C MET A 42 -10.59 -7.18 9.23
N ASN A 43 -9.93 -6.12 9.73
CA ASN A 43 -8.78 -6.25 10.63
C ASN A 43 -9.18 -6.75 12.03
N LYS A 44 -10.36 -6.37 12.52
CA LYS A 44 -10.96 -6.96 13.74
C LYS A 44 -11.21 -8.46 13.57
N GLY A 45 -11.68 -8.89 12.40
CA GLY A 45 -11.81 -10.31 12.05
C GLY A 45 -10.47 -11.06 12.09
N VAL A 46 -9.39 -10.45 11.62
CA VAL A 46 -8.03 -11.02 11.73
C VAL A 46 -7.62 -11.18 13.19
N LEU A 47 -7.79 -10.13 14.02
CA LEU A 47 -7.49 -10.20 15.46
C LEU A 47 -8.29 -11.29 16.19
N LYS A 48 -9.55 -11.49 15.79
CA LYS A 48 -10.40 -12.56 16.34
C LYS A 48 -9.83 -13.94 16.07
N ASN A 49 -9.36 -14.19 14.84
CA ASN A 49 -8.76 -15.46 14.46
C ASN A 49 -7.42 -15.72 15.17
N LEU A 50 -6.70 -14.65 15.52
CA LEU A 50 -5.46 -14.72 16.30
C LEU A 50 -5.69 -14.88 17.81
N GLY A 51 -6.95 -14.81 18.28
CA GLY A 51 -7.27 -14.84 19.71
C GLY A 51 -6.83 -13.57 20.46
N LEU A 52 -6.60 -12.47 19.73
CA LEU A 52 -6.10 -11.20 20.27
C LEU A 52 -7.15 -10.09 20.29
N LEU A 53 -8.39 -10.38 19.85
CA LEU A 53 -9.50 -9.44 19.90
C LEU A 53 -10.02 -9.30 21.34
N THR A 54 -10.00 -8.08 21.86
CA THR A 54 -10.59 -7.73 23.16
C THR A 54 -11.85 -6.87 22.98
N PRO A 55 -12.70 -6.76 24.02
CA PRO A 55 -13.89 -5.91 23.96
C PRO A 55 -13.60 -4.45 23.60
N GLU A 56 -12.44 -3.94 24.01
CA GLU A 56 -11.99 -2.57 23.70
C GLU A 56 -11.69 -2.38 22.20
N LEU A 57 -11.03 -3.38 21.58
CA LEU A 57 -10.74 -3.37 20.14
C LEU A 57 -12.01 -3.54 19.29
N GLU A 58 -13.00 -4.26 19.80
CA GLU A 58 -14.27 -4.45 19.11
C GLU A 58 -15.08 -3.13 19.02
N GLN A 59 -14.97 -2.28 20.05
CA GLN A 59 -15.60 -0.95 20.11
C GLN A 59 -14.84 0.14 19.33
N ALA A 60 -13.59 -0.11 18.91
CA ALA A 60 -12.81 0.84 18.13
C ALA A 60 -13.50 1.17 16.80
N LYS A 61 -13.47 2.44 16.39
CA LYS A 61 -14.11 2.91 15.16
C LYS A 61 -13.17 2.70 13.98
N ASN A 62 -13.69 2.53 12.77
CA ASN A 62 -12.89 2.31 11.55
C ASN A 62 -11.73 3.31 11.32
N GLY A 63 -11.83 4.54 11.84
CA GLY A 63 -10.79 5.58 11.73
C GLY A 63 -9.70 5.53 12.82
N ASP A 64 -9.78 4.58 13.76
CA ASP A 64 -8.84 4.45 14.86
C ASP A 64 -7.70 3.49 14.48
N LEU A 65 -6.50 3.81 14.93
CA LEU A 65 -5.33 2.94 14.80
C LEU A 65 -5.26 2.00 16.00
N MET A 66 -5.10 0.70 15.75
CA MET A 66 -4.89 -0.32 16.77
C MET A 66 -3.45 -0.81 16.74
N ILE A 67 -2.83 -0.87 17.91
CA ILE A 67 -1.53 -1.50 18.13
C ILE A 67 -1.74 -2.59 19.18
N VAL A 68 -1.52 -3.84 18.79
CA VAL A 68 -1.64 -5.01 19.67
C VAL A 68 -0.29 -5.69 19.74
N ILE A 69 0.21 -5.92 20.96
CA ILE A 69 1.51 -6.53 21.23
C ILE A 69 1.29 -7.70 22.18
N ASN A 70 1.56 -8.91 21.72
CA ASN A 70 1.71 -10.08 22.56
C ASN A 70 3.21 -10.32 22.78
N GLY A 71 3.68 -10.05 23.99
CA GLY A 71 5.07 -10.20 24.39
C GLY A 71 5.39 -11.59 24.94
N LYS A 72 6.62 -12.05 24.70
CA LYS A 72 7.20 -13.24 25.32
C LYS A 72 7.21 -13.11 26.84
N ALA A 73 7.32 -14.23 27.56
CA ALA A 73 7.38 -14.20 29.02
C ALA A 73 8.56 -13.36 29.52
N GLY A 74 8.30 -12.36 30.37
CA GLY A 74 9.30 -11.43 30.88
C GLY A 74 9.65 -10.26 29.95
N ALA A 75 8.99 -10.13 28.81
CA ALA A 75 9.14 -8.97 27.94
C ALA A 75 8.49 -7.72 28.54
N ASP A 76 9.14 -6.58 28.37
CA ASP A 76 8.61 -5.27 28.70
C ASP A 76 7.78 -4.74 27.52
N ASN A 77 6.46 -4.91 27.60
CA ASN A 77 5.57 -4.48 26.53
C ASN A 77 5.47 -2.95 26.41
N GLU A 78 5.78 -2.20 27.46
CA GLU A 78 5.84 -0.74 27.44
C GLU A 78 7.06 -0.29 26.64
N GLN A 79 8.21 -0.93 26.84
CA GLN A 79 9.39 -0.68 26.01
C GLN A 79 9.16 -1.08 24.55
N LEU A 80 8.57 -2.25 24.30
CA LEU A 80 8.21 -2.69 22.95
C LEU A 80 7.22 -1.74 22.27
N LEU A 81 6.29 -1.16 23.01
CA LEU A 81 5.39 -0.13 22.48
C LEU A 81 6.16 1.10 22.04
N VAL A 82 7.13 1.58 22.83
CA VAL A 82 7.97 2.72 22.45
C VAL A 82 8.75 2.42 21.16
N GLU A 83 9.37 1.25 21.05
CA GLU A 83 10.09 0.83 19.84
C GLU A 83 9.16 0.76 18.62
N ILE A 84 7.94 0.24 18.79
CA ILE A 84 6.93 0.21 17.71
C ILE A 84 6.48 1.63 17.35
N GLU A 85 6.32 2.52 18.31
CA GLU A 85 5.98 3.93 18.08
C GLU A 85 7.10 4.66 17.31
N GLU A 86 8.36 4.35 17.57
CA GLU A 86 9.49 4.87 16.81
C GLU A 86 9.48 4.41 15.34
N LEU A 87 8.92 3.24 15.03
CA LEU A 87 8.77 2.78 13.63
C LEU A 87 7.81 3.66 12.83
N PHE A 88 6.86 4.35 13.46
CA PHE A 88 6.01 5.34 12.78
C PHE A 88 6.77 6.61 12.42
N ASN A 89 7.76 6.99 13.24
CA ASN A 89 8.59 8.18 13.04
C ASN A 89 9.79 7.91 12.14
N THR A 90 10.24 6.66 12.11
CA THR A 90 11.27 6.19 11.19
C THR A 90 10.67 6.05 9.81
N LYS A 91 10.56 7.17 9.09
CA LYS A 91 10.45 7.17 7.63
C LYS A 91 11.48 6.18 7.14
N ALA A 92 11.07 5.20 6.34
CA ALA A 92 12.00 4.29 5.69
C ALA A 92 13.14 5.15 5.14
N GLN A 93 14.36 4.96 5.65
CA GLN A 93 15.54 5.58 5.07
C GLN A 93 15.81 4.86 3.74
N THR A 94 14.95 5.14 2.76
CA THR A 94 15.28 5.00 1.36
C THR A 94 16.03 6.28 1.00
N GLY A 95 17.28 6.11 0.55
CA GLY A 95 18.25 7.18 0.39
C GLY A 95 17.79 8.32 -0.53
N SER A 96 18.45 9.47 -0.33
CA SER A 96 18.25 10.78 -0.94
C SER A 96 17.06 11.57 -0.39
N HIS A 97 17.22 12.89 -0.21
CA HIS A 97 16.11 13.80 0.03
C HIS A 97 15.17 13.75 -1.19
N GLU A 98 14.18 12.86 -1.16
CA GLU A 98 13.08 12.90 -2.12
C GLU A 98 12.34 14.21 -1.93
N ALA A 99 12.46 15.10 -2.91
CA ALA A 99 11.70 16.33 -2.95
C ALA A 99 10.21 15.98 -2.96
N ARG A 100 9.47 16.49 -1.97
CA ARG A 100 8.02 16.28 -1.88
C ARG A 100 7.31 17.46 -2.51
N TYR A 101 6.39 17.15 -3.42
CA TYR A 101 5.57 18.15 -4.09
C TYR A 101 4.10 17.93 -3.71
N ALA A 102 3.36 19.03 -3.56
CA ALA A 102 1.94 18.96 -3.23
C ALA A 102 1.05 18.55 -4.41
N THR A 103 1.53 18.68 -5.65
CA THR A 103 0.77 18.36 -6.87
C THR A 103 1.64 17.70 -7.93
N ILE A 104 1.01 16.89 -8.78
CA ILE A 104 1.67 16.22 -9.92
C ILE A 104 2.28 17.24 -10.89
N ALA A 105 1.55 18.33 -11.18
CA ALA A 105 2.04 19.40 -12.03
C ALA A 105 3.30 20.07 -11.45
N SER A 106 3.34 20.29 -10.13
CA SER A 106 4.53 20.84 -9.47
C SER A 106 5.71 19.86 -9.56
N ALA A 107 5.48 18.57 -9.31
CA ALA A 107 6.51 17.54 -9.45
C ALA A 107 7.07 17.50 -10.87
N LYS A 108 6.21 17.46 -11.90
CA LYS A 108 6.62 17.45 -13.31
C LYS A 108 7.41 18.69 -13.71
N LYS A 109 7.07 19.87 -13.17
CA LYS A 109 7.82 21.10 -13.44
C LYS A 109 9.24 21.05 -12.88
N HIS A 110 9.44 20.42 -11.72
CA HIS A 110 10.77 20.31 -11.09
C HIS A 110 11.58 19.12 -11.61
N ILE A 111 10.91 18.09 -12.13
CA ILE A 111 11.52 16.89 -12.72
C ILE A 111 10.96 16.70 -14.15
N PRO A 112 11.33 17.56 -15.11
CA PRO A 112 10.74 17.56 -16.46
C PRO A 112 10.95 16.26 -17.23
N GLU A 113 11.98 15.49 -16.90
CA GLU A 113 12.31 14.19 -17.49
C GLU A 113 11.43 13.03 -17.01
N SER A 114 10.65 13.24 -15.94
CA SER A 114 9.72 12.21 -15.44
C SER A 114 8.74 11.80 -16.53
N ASN A 115 8.56 10.50 -16.74
CA ASN A 115 7.71 9.96 -17.82
C ASN A 115 6.64 9.00 -17.33
N LEU A 116 6.58 8.72 -16.02
CA LEU A 116 5.66 7.76 -15.41
C LEU A 116 5.21 8.27 -14.03
N ALA A 117 3.91 8.13 -13.75
CA ALA A 117 3.32 8.36 -12.44
C ALA A 117 2.77 7.03 -11.89
N VAL A 118 3.16 6.68 -10.66
CA VAL A 118 2.57 5.57 -9.91
C VAL A 118 1.59 6.14 -8.90
N ILE A 119 0.32 5.76 -9.01
CA ILE A 119 -0.78 6.34 -8.24
C ILE A 119 -1.37 5.29 -7.32
N SER A 120 -1.27 5.55 -6.01
CA SER A 120 -1.71 4.66 -4.92
C SER A 120 -2.55 5.41 -3.87
N VAL A 121 -3.33 6.40 -4.30
CA VAL A 121 -4.27 7.15 -3.44
C VAL A 121 -5.56 6.35 -3.22
N ASN A 122 -6.46 6.85 -2.37
CA ASN A 122 -7.80 6.27 -2.23
C ASN A 122 -8.55 6.26 -3.58
N GLY A 123 -9.27 5.17 -3.89
CA GLY A 123 -10.03 4.97 -5.13
C GLY A 123 -10.95 6.14 -5.50
N LEU A 124 -11.56 6.79 -4.51
CA LEU A 124 -12.40 7.98 -4.72
C LEU A 124 -11.68 9.15 -5.40
N PHE A 125 -10.35 9.24 -5.24
CA PHE A 125 -9.53 10.29 -5.83
C PHE A 125 -8.65 9.79 -6.98
N ALA A 126 -8.50 8.47 -7.12
CA ALA A 126 -7.59 7.82 -8.04
C ALA A 126 -7.78 8.28 -9.50
N ALA A 127 -9.04 8.33 -9.97
CA ALA A 127 -9.34 8.78 -11.33
C ALA A 127 -8.96 10.24 -11.59
N ARG A 128 -9.15 11.12 -10.59
CA ARG A 128 -8.77 12.53 -10.68
C ARG A 128 -7.26 12.68 -10.82
N GLU A 129 -6.49 11.99 -9.98
CA GLU A 129 -5.02 12.06 -9.99
C GLU A 129 -4.45 11.44 -11.28
N ALA A 130 -5.02 10.32 -11.76
CA ALA A 130 -4.62 9.69 -13.02
C ALA A 130 -4.85 10.61 -14.21
N ARG A 131 -6.00 11.28 -14.26
CA ARG A 131 -6.30 12.27 -15.30
C ARG A 131 -5.31 13.42 -15.29
N GLN A 132 -4.93 13.94 -14.11
CA GLN A 132 -3.92 14.99 -13.99
C GLN A 132 -2.55 14.52 -14.48
N ALA A 133 -2.13 13.29 -14.15
CA ALA A 133 -0.87 12.73 -14.64
C ALA A 133 -0.86 12.63 -16.18
N LEU A 134 -1.91 12.07 -16.78
CA LEU A 134 -2.05 11.98 -18.23
C LEU A 134 -2.04 13.37 -18.89
N GLN A 135 -2.72 14.36 -18.29
CA GLN A 135 -2.71 15.73 -18.78
C GLN A 135 -1.32 16.38 -18.73
N ASN A 136 -0.45 15.96 -17.80
CA ASN A 136 0.95 16.41 -17.69
C ASN A 136 1.96 15.51 -18.45
N ASP A 137 1.49 14.74 -19.44
CA ASP A 137 2.31 13.90 -20.32
C ASP A 137 3.10 12.81 -19.59
N LEU A 138 2.49 12.23 -18.55
CA LEU A 138 3.02 11.09 -17.82
C LEU A 138 2.24 9.84 -18.20
N ASN A 139 2.96 8.74 -18.47
CA ASN A 139 2.37 7.40 -18.40
C ASN A 139 1.86 7.16 -16.98
N VAL A 140 0.87 6.29 -16.80
CA VAL A 140 0.27 6.04 -15.49
C VAL A 140 0.25 4.56 -15.18
N MET A 141 0.70 4.22 -13.97
CA MET A 141 0.37 2.96 -13.30
C MET A 141 -0.57 3.26 -12.13
N LEU A 142 -1.79 2.78 -12.25
CA LEU A 142 -2.83 2.97 -11.24
C LEU A 142 -2.93 1.72 -10.37
N PHE A 143 -2.25 1.79 -9.24
CA PHE A 143 -2.30 0.77 -8.20
C PHE A 143 -3.63 0.80 -7.45
N SER A 144 -4.21 1.99 -7.28
CA SER A 144 -5.50 2.17 -6.61
C SER A 144 -6.60 1.32 -7.24
N ASP A 145 -7.38 0.68 -6.36
CA ASP A 145 -8.62 -0.03 -6.69
C ASP A 145 -9.85 0.86 -6.40
N ASN A 146 -11.06 0.36 -6.67
CA ASN A 146 -12.35 1.04 -6.51
C ASN A 146 -12.51 2.27 -7.42
N VAL A 147 -12.09 2.12 -8.67
CA VAL A 147 -12.36 3.08 -9.75
C VAL A 147 -13.45 2.50 -10.64
N SER A 148 -14.41 3.34 -11.04
CA SER A 148 -15.52 2.90 -11.90
C SER A 148 -15.02 2.50 -13.28
N VAL A 149 -15.76 1.62 -13.95
CA VAL A 149 -15.44 1.18 -15.32
C VAL A 149 -15.50 2.37 -16.29
N GLU A 150 -16.39 3.31 -16.04
CA GLU A 150 -16.54 4.53 -16.82
C GLU A 150 -15.30 5.44 -16.69
N ASP A 151 -14.77 5.61 -15.48
CA ASP A 151 -13.53 6.37 -15.28
C ASP A 151 -12.33 5.63 -15.87
N GLU A 152 -12.22 4.32 -15.71
CA GLU A 152 -11.17 3.52 -16.35
C GLU A 152 -11.18 3.71 -17.88
N LEU A 153 -12.35 3.58 -18.51
CA LEU A 153 -12.52 3.75 -19.95
C LEU A 153 -12.10 5.15 -20.39
N ALA A 154 -12.58 6.19 -19.70
CA ALA A 154 -12.24 7.57 -20.01
C ALA A 154 -10.73 7.85 -19.87
N LEU A 155 -10.08 7.28 -18.86
CA LEU A 155 -8.64 7.41 -18.65
C LEU A 155 -7.84 6.71 -19.75
N LYS A 156 -8.24 5.48 -20.14
CA LYS A 156 -7.58 4.74 -21.22
C LYS A 156 -7.75 5.41 -22.59
N GLN A 157 -8.93 5.96 -22.86
CA GLN A 157 -9.18 6.75 -24.07
C GLN A 157 -8.31 8.00 -24.10
N LEU A 158 -8.27 8.78 -23.01
CA LEU A 158 -7.40 9.95 -22.89
C LEU A 158 -5.92 9.59 -23.08
N ALA A 159 -5.46 8.50 -22.47
CA ALA A 159 -4.09 8.03 -22.62
C ALA A 159 -3.80 7.66 -24.09
N HIS A 160 -4.72 6.95 -24.74
CA HIS A 160 -4.59 6.57 -26.15
C HIS A 160 -4.51 7.80 -27.08
N GLU A 161 -5.38 8.79 -26.89
CA GLU A 161 -5.37 10.05 -27.64
C GLU A 161 -4.04 10.80 -27.50
N LYS A 162 -3.42 10.73 -26.32
CA LYS A 162 -2.12 11.36 -26.04
C LYS A 162 -0.91 10.48 -26.38
N GLY A 163 -1.11 9.24 -26.84
CA GLY A 163 -0.02 8.29 -27.08
C GLY A 163 0.69 7.81 -25.81
N LEU A 164 -0.01 7.81 -24.67
CA LEU A 164 0.49 7.41 -23.35
C LEU A 164 -0.03 6.02 -22.96
N LEU A 165 0.68 5.37 -22.05
CA LEU A 165 0.28 4.10 -21.42
C LEU A 165 -0.49 4.36 -20.12
N MET A 166 -1.66 3.73 -19.99
CA MET A 166 -2.48 3.71 -18.77
C MET A 166 -2.66 2.26 -18.29
N MET A 167 -1.93 1.88 -17.24
CA MET A 167 -2.00 0.56 -16.60
C MET A 167 -2.93 0.65 -15.39
N GLY A 168 -3.91 -0.25 -15.29
CA GLY A 168 -4.88 -0.30 -14.20
C GLY A 168 -6.28 0.22 -14.59
N PRO A 169 -7.18 0.45 -13.62
CA PRO A 169 -7.01 0.39 -12.15
C PRO A 169 -6.68 -1.01 -11.60
N ASP A 170 -6.35 -1.09 -10.31
CA ASP A 170 -5.94 -2.34 -9.63
C ASP A 170 -4.69 -3.01 -10.26
N CYS A 171 -3.77 -2.19 -10.78
CA CYS A 171 -2.51 -2.70 -11.32
C CYS A 171 -1.49 -2.87 -10.19
N GLY A 172 -1.47 -4.08 -9.59
CA GLY A 172 -0.61 -4.38 -8.45
C GLY A 172 0.87 -4.58 -8.76
N THR A 173 1.20 -5.00 -9.99
CA THR A 173 2.54 -5.50 -10.34
C THR A 173 2.98 -4.99 -11.71
N ALA A 174 4.16 -4.37 -11.78
CA ALA A 174 4.84 -4.11 -13.04
C ALA A 174 6.36 -4.11 -12.86
N ILE A 175 7.08 -4.59 -13.88
CA ILE A 175 8.55 -4.45 -13.96
C ILE A 175 8.87 -3.79 -15.30
N ILE A 176 9.19 -2.49 -15.26
CA ILE A 176 9.50 -1.70 -16.46
C ILE A 176 10.98 -1.34 -16.41
N ASN A 177 11.70 -1.71 -17.47
CA ASN A 177 13.14 -1.52 -17.55
C ASN A 177 13.88 -1.96 -16.26
N GLY A 178 13.46 -3.10 -15.69
CA GLY A 178 14.02 -3.70 -14.47
C GLY A 178 13.76 -2.94 -13.17
N ALA A 179 13.04 -1.82 -13.21
CA ALA A 179 12.48 -1.21 -12.01
C ALA A 179 11.18 -1.92 -11.66
N ALA A 180 11.10 -2.45 -10.44
CA ALA A 180 9.85 -2.96 -9.88
C ALA A 180 8.98 -1.78 -9.45
N LEU A 181 7.72 -1.78 -9.88
CA LEU A 181 6.73 -0.79 -9.53
C LEU A 181 5.64 -1.48 -8.70
N CYS A 182 5.32 -0.92 -7.54
CA CYS A 182 4.47 -1.55 -6.53
C CYS A 182 5.02 -2.93 -6.11
N PHE A 183 4.29 -4.02 -6.34
CA PHE A 183 4.80 -5.36 -6.08
C PHE A 183 5.63 -5.85 -7.27
N GLY A 184 6.82 -6.39 -7.01
CA GLY A 184 7.67 -6.94 -8.06
C GLY A 184 8.81 -7.77 -7.50
N ASN A 185 9.25 -8.76 -8.27
CA ASN A 185 10.37 -9.62 -7.91
C ASN A 185 11.62 -9.22 -8.69
N ALA A 186 12.79 -9.45 -8.11
CA ALA A 186 14.04 -9.38 -8.86
C ALA A 186 14.04 -10.49 -9.93
N VAL A 187 14.10 -10.08 -11.20
CA VAL A 187 14.12 -10.99 -12.35
C VAL A 187 15.40 -10.82 -13.15
N ARG A 188 15.87 -11.90 -13.76
CA ARG A 188 17.01 -11.83 -14.69
C ARG A 188 16.58 -11.11 -15.97
N ARG A 189 17.44 -10.20 -16.46
CA ARG A 189 17.22 -9.57 -17.77
C ARG A 189 17.30 -10.62 -18.88
N GLY A 190 16.44 -10.49 -19.87
CA GLY A 190 16.36 -11.40 -21.01
C GLY A 190 15.57 -10.78 -22.15
N ASN A 191 15.27 -11.59 -23.16
CA ASN A 191 14.56 -11.20 -24.38
C ASN A 191 13.05 -11.51 -24.35
N ILE A 192 12.50 -11.85 -23.18
CA ILE A 192 11.08 -12.19 -23.02
C ILE A 192 10.34 -11.00 -22.40
N GLY A 193 9.32 -10.50 -23.10
CA GLY A 193 8.37 -9.51 -22.60
C GLY A 193 7.12 -10.19 -22.05
N ILE A 194 6.64 -9.76 -20.89
CA ILE A 194 5.44 -10.29 -20.24
C ILE A 194 4.42 -9.16 -20.09
N VAL A 195 3.19 -9.40 -20.54
CA VAL A 195 2.04 -8.52 -20.32
C VAL A 195 0.93 -9.37 -19.71
N GLY A 196 0.26 -8.86 -18.68
CA GLY A 196 -0.82 -9.57 -18.02
C GLY A 196 -1.79 -8.61 -17.35
N ALA A 197 -3.05 -9.01 -17.26
CA ALA A 197 -4.11 -8.27 -16.57
C ALA A 197 -4.37 -8.81 -15.14
N SER A 198 -3.38 -9.47 -14.54
CA SER A 198 -3.48 -10.07 -13.20
C SER A 198 -2.18 -9.90 -12.42
N GLY A 199 -2.26 -9.31 -11.22
CA GLY A 199 -1.09 -8.93 -10.41
C GLY A 199 -0.33 -10.10 -9.77
N THR A 200 -1.02 -11.19 -9.41
CA THR A 200 -0.38 -12.36 -8.76
C THR A 200 -0.08 -13.52 -9.70
N GLY A 201 -0.49 -13.44 -10.97
CA GLY A 201 -0.27 -14.50 -11.95
C GLY A 201 -0.57 -15.89 -11.37
N LYS A 202 -1.83 -16.21 -11.05
CA LYS A 202 -2.18 -17.61 -10.80
C LYS A 202 -1.72 -18.43 -12.02
N PRO A 203 -0.86 -19.46 -11.87
CA PRO A 203 -0.75 -20.48 -12.90
C PRO A 203 -2.17 -21.03 -13.10
N GLY A 204 -2.64 -21.03 -14.34
CA GLY A 204 -3.99 -21.41 -14.80
C GLY A 204 -4.92 -22.04 -13.76
N THR A 205 -5.93 -21.28 -13.34
CA THR A 205 -7.23 -21.89 -13.05
C THR A 205 -8.12 -21.54 -14.22
N GLU A 206 -8.20 -22.46 -15.18
CA GLU A 206 -9.27 -22.50 -16.18
C GLU A 206 -10.60 -22.29 -15.47
N ARG A 207 -11.27 -21.16 -15.74
CA ARG A 207 -12.72 -21.15 -15.63
C ARG A 207 -13.24 -21.52 -17.02
N PRO A 208 -14.04 -22.58 -17.14
CA PRO A 208 -14.79 -22.77 -18.37
C PRO A 208 -15.79 -21.62 -18.48
N TYR A 209 -15.73 -20.87 -19.58
CA TYR A 209 -16.83 -19.99 -19.96
C TYR A 209 -18.03 -20.86 -20.38
N PRO A 210 -19.28 -20.42 -20.12
CA PRO A 210 -20.45 -20.96 -20.79
C PRO A 210 -20.47 -20.59 -22.27
#